data_AF-A0A4Q3A6T3-F1
#
_entry.id   AF-A0A4Q3A6T3-F1
#
_cell.length_a   1.000
_cell.length_b   1.000
_cell.length_c   1.000
_cell.angle_alpha   90.00
_cell.angle_beta   90.00
_cell.angle_gamma   90.00
#
_symmetry.space_group_name_H-M   'P 1'
#
loop_
_entity.id
_entity.type
_entity.pdbx_description
1 polymer ?
#
loop_
_entity_poly.entity_id
_entity_poly.type
_entity_poly.pdbx_seq_one_letter_code
_entity_poly.pdbx_strand_id
1 'polypeptide(L)'
;IVGIIPALTIGPFLDSAARAVLGDRTPVYSLAIWHGFTTPLLLSVVALVGGALGYLLFRRRLNERESAPLMRRLRGRKVFDSALASMILAARTLERVFGTRRLQGQMRVLASIAILAAFLPFLRHGYSLGGGVGTIIDPGFAVIWIVGGACAIGAAWQAKYHRLAALILLAGAGLASCISFVWLSAPDLAITQLLVETVTTVLLLLGLRWLPGRVKDVWPEDRTPWRVHVRRGMDLTLATGAGAGMALLSYAMMTRPLPDTISREFVARAYPEGGGTNVVNVILVDFRSFDTLGEISVLAIVAVTVFALLRRFRPAAESVAPPEQQRLQNAFDGIRDDRTVGDTLRDYMMVPRVIMQWLFPVTLVLALFLFIRGHDMPGGGFAAGVTLSIA
;
A
#
# COMPACT_ATOMS: atom_id res chain seq x y z
N ILE A 1 -42.09 -1.82 -60.29
CA ILE A 1 -42.51 -0.44 -60.65
C ILE A 1 -41.31 0.46 -60.93
N VAL A 2 -40.34 0.58 -60.01
CA VAL A 2 -39.13 1.41 -60.22
C VAL A 2 -38.36 1.09 -61.51
N GLY A 3 -38.17 -0.18 -61.86
CA GLY A 3 -37.51 -0.57 -63.12
C GLY A 3 -38.34 -0.41 -64.39
N ILE A 4 -39.65 -0.11 -64.28
CA ILE A 4 -40.60 -0.05 -65.41
C ILE A 4 -41.06 1.39 -65.66
N ILE A 5 -41.18 2.24 -64.64
CA ILE A 5 -41.51 3.67 -64.81
C ILE A 5 -40.59 4.50 -63.90
N PRO A 6 -39.27 4.52 -64.16
CA PRO A 6 -38.29 5.09 -63.23
C PRO A 6 -38.45 6.61 -63.08
N ALA A 7 -38.74 7.32 -64.17
CA ALA A 7 -38.90 8.78 -64.16
C ALA A 7 -39.99 9.27 -63.17
N LEU A 8 -41.15 8.60 -63.14
CA LEU A 8 -42.27 9.02 -62.29
C LEU A 8 -42.13 8.53 -60.84
N THR A 9 -41.47 7.38 -60.63
CA THR A 9 -41.40 6.78 -59.30
C THR A 9 -40.18 7.18 -58.48
N ILE A 10 -38.97 7.19 -59.07
CA ILE A 10 -37.73 7.48 -58.34
C ILE A 10 -37.11 8.82 -58.76
N GLY A 11 -37.48 9.37 -59.91
CA GLY A 11 -36.89 10.61 -60.45
C GLY A 11 -36.86 11.78 -59.45
N PRO A 12 -37.98 12.15 -58.81
CA PRO A 12 -38.01 13.26 -57.87
C PRO A 12 -37.15 13.04 -56.61
N PHE A 13 -37.08 11.80 -56.11
CA PHE A 13 -36.28 11.46 -54.94
C PHE A 13 -34.78 11.35 -55.27
N LEU A 14 -34.45 10.86 -56.47
CA LEU A 14 -33.08 10.79 -56.93
C LEU A 14 -32.53 12.19 -57.22
N ASP A 15 -33.33 13.08 -57.82
CA ASP A 15 -32.90 14.45 -58.12
C ASP A 15 -32.63 15.25 -56.84
N SER A 16 -33.52 15.12 -55.84
CA SER A 16 -33.30 15.76 -54.55
C SER A 16 -32.06 15.21 -53.82
N ALA A 17 -31.86 13.89 -53.80
CA ALA A 17 -30.68 13.27 -53.18
C ALA A 17 -29.38 13.63 -53.94
N ALA A 18 -29.40 13.62 -55.27
CA ALA A 18 -28.25 13.95 -56.11
C ALA A 18 -27.86 15.42 -55.95
N ARG A 19 -28.82 16.35 -55.99
CA ARG A 19 -28.57 17.78 -55.75
C ARG A 19 -28.11 18.07 -54.33
N ALA A 20 -28.60 17.35 -53.33
CA ALA A 20 -28.14 17.51 -51.96
C ALA A 20 -26.65 17.15 -51.80
N VAL A 21 -26.16 16.13 -52.52
CA VAL A 21 -24.75 15.69 -52.46
C VAL A 21 -23.84 16.46 -53.42
N LEU A 22 -24.32 16.74 -54.64
CA LEU A 22 -23.50 17.28 -55.74
C LEU A 22 -23.74 18.78 -56.02
N GLY A 23 -24.81 19.38 -55.50
CA GLY A 23 -25.16 20.79 -55.66
C GLY A 23 -25.30 21.21 -57.13
N ASP A 24 -24.75 22.37 -57.47
CA ASP A 24 -24.80 22.92 -58.84
C ASP A 24 -24.01 22.10 -59.87
N ARG A 25 -23.21 21.12 -59.43
CA ARG A 25 -22.47 20.21 -60.33
C ARG A 25 -23.26 18.96 -60.71
N THR A 26 -24.53 18.88 -60.35
CA THR A 26 -25.37 17.72 -60.67
C THR A 26 -25.50 17.61 -62.20
N PRO A 27 -24.99 16.53 -62.83
CA PRO A 27 -25.05 16.41 -64.28
C PRO A 27 -26.49 16.21 -64.74
N VAL A 28 -26.81 16.67 -65.94
CA VAL A 28 -28.12 16.38 -66.55
C VAL A 28 -28.18 14.89 -66.85
N TYR A 29 -29.11 14.18 -66.23
CA TYR A 29 -29.33 12.74 -66.43
C TYR A 29 -30.78 12.46 -66.83
N SER A 30 -31.01 11.33 -67.48
CA SER A 30 -32.35 10.88 -67.88
C SER A 30 -32.65 9.49 -67.33
N LEU A 31 -33.83 9.34 -66.73
CA LEU A 31 -34.33 8.06 -66.22
C LEU A 31 -35.32 7.47 -67.21
N ALA A 32 -34.80 6.85 -68.27
CA ALA A 32 -35.59 6.07 -69.21
C ALA A 32 -35.37 4.56 -68.96
N ILE A 33 -36.31 3.73 -69.41
CA ILE A 33 -36.12 2.26 -69.41
C ILE A 33 -35.18 1.86 -70.56
N TRP A 34 -35.26 2.61 -71.66
CA TRP A 34 -34.53 2.34 -72.89
C TRP A 34 -33.85 3.61 -73.36
N HIS A 35 -32.52 3.59 -73.37
CA HIS A 35 -31.69 4.70 -73.84
C HIS A 35 -31.05 4.40 -75.21
N GLY A 36 -31.45 3.31 -75.88
CA GLY A 36 -30.85 2.85 -77.13
C GLY A 36 -29.53 2.09 -76.94
N PHE A 37 -28.84 1.82 -78.06
CA PHE A 37 -27.54 1.15 -78.06
C PHE A 37 -26.43 2.07 -77.55
N THR A 38 -26.27 2.11 -76.24
CA THR A 38 -25.30 2.94 -75.53
C THR A 38 -24.12 2.13 -75.01
N THR A 39 -23.01 2.80 -74.68
CA THR A 39 -21.85 2.14 -74.07
C THR A 39 -22.17 1.44 -72.74
N PRO A 40 -23.03 1.96 -71.83
CA PRO A 40 -23.42 1.22 -70.63
C PRO A 40 -24.24 -0.05 -70.93
N LEU A 41 -25.09 -0.02 -71.97
CA LEU A 41 -25.82 -1.20 -72.42
C LEU A 41 -24.85 -2.26 -72.94
N LEU A 42 -23.89 -1.86 -73.79
CA LEU A 42 -22.85 -2.76 -74.28
C LEU A 42 -22.03 -3.37 -73.13
N LEU A 43 -21.57 -2.56 -72.17
CA LEU A 43 -20.84 -3.04 -71.00
C LEU A 43 -21.67 -3.99 -70.13
N SER A 44 -22.97 -3.73 -69.98
CA SER A 44 -23.89 -4.62 -69.26
C SER A 44 -24.08 -5.95 -69.98
N VAL A 45 -24.23 -5.93 -71.31
CA VAL A 45 -24.31 -7.15 -72.14
C VAL A 45 -22.99 -7.92 -72.06
N VAL A 46 -21.84 -7.25 -72.16
CA VAL A 46 -20.51 -7.87 -72.01
C VAL A 46 -20.34 -8.47 -70.61
N ALA A 47 -20.76 -7.77 -69.55
CA ALA A 47 -20.69 -8.27 -68.18
C ALA A 47 -21.63 -9.47 -67.97
N LEU A 48 -22.84 -9.44 -68.53
CA LEU A 48 -23.81 -10.52 -68.42
C LEU A 48 -23.35 -11.76 -69.20
N VAL A 49 -23.00 -11.58 -70.48
CA VAL A 49 -22.52 -12.68 -71.35
C VAL A 49 -21.19 -13.22 -70.84
N GLY A 50 -20.25 -12.34 -70.48
CA GLY A 50 -18.96 -12.71 -69.91
C GLY A 50 -19.10 -13.41 -68.56
N GLY A 51 -19.97 -12.93 -67.68
CA GLY A 51 -20.29 -13.55 -66.40
C GLY A 51 -20.98 -14.90 -66.57
N ALA A 52 -21.94 -15.03 -67.50
CA ALA A 52 -22.63 -16.27 -67.81
C ALA A 52 -21.69 -17.31 -68.43
N LEU A 53 -20.87 -16.92 -69.41
CA LEU A 53 -19.85 -17.78 -70.00
C LEU A 53 -18.81 -18.20 -68.96
N GLY A 54 -18.31 -17.26 -68.15
CA GLY A 54 -17.39 -17.55 -67.06
C GLY A 54 -17.98 -18.53 -66.06
N TYR A 55 -19.25 -18.35 -65.67
CA TYR A 55 -19.94 -19.29 -64.80
C TYR A 55 -20.09 -20.66 -65.48
N LEU A 56 -20.55 -20.75 -66.72
CA LEU A 56 -20.74 -22.02 -67.42
C LEU A 56 -19.43 -22.78 -67.62
N LEU A 57 -18.33 -22.09 -67.95
CA LEU A 57 -17.00 -22.65 -68.13
C LEU A 57 -16.40 -23.14 -66.81
N PHE A 58 -16.60 -22.42 -65.70
CA PHE A 58 -15.94 -22.70 -64.44
C PHE A 58 -16.86 -23.23 -63.32
N ARG A 59 -18.15 -23.48 -63.59
CA ARG A 59 -19.17 -23.87 -62.59
C ARG A 59 -18.75 -25.06 -61.72
N ARG A 60 -18.14 -26.10 -62.31
CA ARG A 60 -17.71 -27.28 -61.55
C ARG A 60 -16.65 -26.90 -60.51
N ARG A 61 -15.62 -26.15 -60.93
CA ARG A 61 -14.53 -25.70 -60.05
C ARG A 61 -14.96 -24.63 -59.04
N LEU A 62 -15.94 -23.78 -59.39
CA LEU A 62 -16.47 -22.75 -58.50
C LEU A 62 -17.38 -23.34 -57.42
N ASN A 63 -18.25 -24.29 -57.79
CA ASN A 63 -19.19 -24.90 -56.85
C ASN A 63 -18.55 -25.97 -55.95
N GLU A 64 -17.44 -26.59 -56.38
CA GLU A 64 -16.65 -27.50 -55.53
C GLU A 64 -15.81 -26.76 -54.47
N ARG A 65 -15.59 -25.45 -54.62
CA ARG A 65 -14.75 -24.66 -53.71
C ARG A 65 -15.60 -23.83 -52.77
N GLU A 66 -15.59 -24.19 -51.48
CA GLU A 66 -16.30 -23.45 -50.42
C GLU A 66 -15.79 -22.00 -50.20
N SER A 67 -14.59 -21.66 -50.70
CA SER A 67 -14.10 -20.28 -50.61
C SER A 67 -13.03 -19.96 -51.66
N ALA A 68 -12.96 -18.67 -52.03
CA ALA A 68 -11.93 -18.17 -52.92
C ALA A 68 -10.53 -18.34 -52.28
N PRO A 69 -9.53 -18.84 -53.04
CA PRO A 69 -8.22 -19.22 -52.51
C PRO A 69 -7.46 -18.07 -51.85
N LEU A 70 -7.61 -16.84 -52.34
CA LEU A 70 -7.02 -15.63 -51.76
C LEU A 70 -7.81 -15.10 -50.54
N MET A 71 -9.14 -15.03 -50.65
CA MET A 71 -10.00 -14.48 -49.58
C MET A 71 -10.03 -15.36 -48.32
N ARG A 72 -9.64 -16.63 -48.40
CA ARG A 72 -9.46 -17.50 -47.23
C ARG A 72 -8.42 -16.97 -46.24
N ARG A 73 -7.37 -16.29 -46.72
CA ARG A 73 -6.30 -15.70 -45.89
C ARG A 73 -6.68 -14.32 -45.35
N LEU A 74 -7.48 -13.55 -46.08
CA LEU A 74 -7.92 -12.19 -45.74
C LEU A 74 -9.31 -12.15 -45.09
N ARG A 75 -9.62 -13.10 -44.19
CA ARG A 75 -10.86 -13.03 -43.41
C ARG A 75 -10.69 -11.97 -42.32
N GLY A 76 -11.34 -10.81 -42.47
CA GLY A 76 -11.25 -9.70 -41.51
C GLY A 76 -11.47 -10.12 -40.05
N ARG A 77 -12.40 -11.05 -39.81
CA ARG A 77 -12.63 -11.65 -38.49
C ARG A 77 -11.38 -12.32 -37.90
N LYS A 78 -10.65 -13.11 -38.69
CA LYS A 78 -9.42 -13.78 -38.21
C LYS A 78 -8.31 -12.79 -37.87
N VAL A 79 -8.18 -11.73 -38.67
CA VAL A 79 -7.20 -10.65 -38.43
C VAL A 79 -7.54 -9.92 -37.13
N PHE A 80 -8.81 -9.56 -36.94
CA PHE A 80 -9.30 -8.94 -35.70
C PHE A 80 -9.08 -9.84 -34.47
N ASP A 81 -9.51 -11.11 -34.54
CA ASP A 81 -9.37 -12.05 -33.42
C ASP A 81 -7.89 -12.28 -33.06
N SER A 82 -7.01 -12.35 -34.07
CA SER A 82 -5.57 -12.51 -33.86
C SER A 82 -4.94 -11.26 -33.24
N ALA A 83 -5.31 -10.06 -33.70
CA ALA A 83 -4.84 -8.81 -33.14
C ALA A 83 -5.27 -8.63 -31.68
N LEU A 84 -6.53 -8.96 -31.37
CA LEU A 84 -7.05 -8.94 -30.00
C LEU A 84 -6.30 -9.95 -29.11
N ALA A 85 -6.07 -11.17 -29.60
CA ALA A 85 -5.31 -12.18 -28.87
C ALA A 85 -3.86 -11.73 -28.61
N SER A 86 -3.18 -11.14 -29.60
CA SER A 86 -1.85 -10.58 -29.45
C SER A 86 -1.82 -9.44 -28.42
N MET A 87 -2.82 -8.57 -28.41
CA MET A 87 -2.92 -7.48 -27.44
C MET A 87 -3.10 -8.01 -26.00
N ILE A 88 -3.96 -9.01 -25.81
CA ILE A 88 -4.16 -9.64 -24.50
C ILE A 88 -2.88 -10.35 -24.03
N LEU A 89 -2.19 -11.05 -24.92
CA LEU A 89 -0.92 -11.72 -24.61
C LEU A 89 0.17 -10.70 -24.26
N ALA A 90 0.25 -9.60 -25.01
CA ALA A 90 1.15 -8.50 -24.70
C ALA A 90 0.85 -7.90 -23.32
N ALA A 91 -0.42 -7.60 -23.01
CA ALA A 91 -0.84 -7.08 -21.71
C ALA A 91 -0.50 -8.04 -20.57
N ARG A 92 -0.76 -9.34 -20.71
CA ARG A 92 -0.38 -10.35 -19.71
C ARG A 92 1.13 -10.49 -19.53
N THR A 93 1.88 -10.32 -20.62
CA THR A 93 3.35 -10.37 -20.58
C THR A 93 3.90 -9.14 -19.87
N LEU A 94 3.37 -7.95 -20.18
CA LEU A 94 3.66 -6.70 -19.49
C LEU A 94 3.32 -6.80 -17.99
N GLU A 95 2.14 -7.29 -17.63
CA GLU A 95 1.74 -7.51 -16.23
C GLU A 95 2.68 -8.50 -15.52
N ARG A 96 3.12 -9.57 -16.19
CA ARG A 96 4.03 -10.55 -15.58
C ARG A 96 5.46 -10.04 -15.42
N VAL A 97 5.92 -9.18 -16.33
CA VAL A 97 7.27 -8.60 -16.30
C VAL A 97 7.37 -7.43 -15.34
N PHE A 98 6.41 -6.50 -15.38
CA PHE A 98 6.42 -5.27 -14.57
C PHE A 98 5.61 -5.39 -13.28
N GLY A 99 4.60 -6.25 -13.25
CA GLY A 99 3.79 -6.48 -12.07
C GLY A 99 4.45 -7.46 -11.10
N THR A 100 4.17 -7.28 -9.81
CA THR A 100 4.54 -8.24 -8.78
C THR A 100 3.46 -8.32 -7.72
N ARG A 101 3.07 -9.55 -7.37
CA ARG A 101 2.18 -9.81 -6.21
C ARG A 101 2.96 -9.92 -4.90
N ARG A 102 4.29 -9.88 -4.95
CA ARG A 102 5.15 -10.04 -3.77
C ARG A 102 5.40 -8.69 -3.13
N LEU A 103 4.95 -8.51 -1.89
CA LEU A 103 5.13 -7.28 -1.11
C LEU A 103 6.60 -6.81 -1.08
N GLN A 104 7.57 -7.72 -0.90
CA GLN A 104 8.99 -7.36 -0.91
C GLN A 104 9.45 -6.73 -2.24
N GLY A 105 8.87 -7.13 -3.37
CA GLY A 105 9.16 -6.52 -4.67
C GLY A 105 8.53 -5.13 -4.77
N GLN A 106 7.27 -4.99 -4.35
CA GLN A 106 6.56 -3.71 -4.33
C GLN A 106 7.25 -2.69 -3.44
N MET A 107 7.62 -3.07 -2.20
CA MET A 107 8.33 -2.21 -1.26
C MET A 107 9.72 -1.82 -1.76
N ARG A 108 10.44 -2.70 -2.45
CA ARG A 108 11.73 -2.37 -3.07
C ARG A 108 11.58 -1.31 -4.16
N VAL A 109 10.59 -1.46 -5.04
CA VAL A 109 10.32 -0.47 -6.10
C VAL A 109 9.92 0.86 -5.48
N LEU A 110 9.01 0.85 -4.51
CA LEU A 110 8.57 2.05 -3.80
C LEU A 110 9.74 2.76 -3.10
N ALA A 111 10.54 2.04 -2.32
CA ALA A 111 11.70 2.59 -1.63
C ALA A 111 12.74 3.12 -2.64
N SER A 112 13.00 2.41 -3.74
CA SER A 112 13.94 2.86 -4.77
C SER A 112 13.48 4.17 -5.44
N ILE A 113 12.18 4.27 -5.77
CA ILE A 113 11.59 5.49 -6.33
C ILE A 113 11.65 6.63 -5.31
N ALA A 114 11.33 6.37 -4.04
CA ALA A 114 11.39 7.37 -2.98
C ALA A 114 12.82 7.89 -2.76
N ILE A 115 13.81 6.99 -2.72
CA ILE A 115 15.23 7.37 -2.63
C ILE A 115 15.65 8.19 -3.85
N LEU A 116 15.27 7.76 -5.05
CA LEU A 116 15.60 8.49 -6.28
C LEU A 116 14.96 9.89 -6.29
N ALA A 117 13.70 10.00 -5.87
CA ALA A 117 12.99 11.27 -5.76
C ALA A 117 13.62 12.19 -4.69
N ALA A 118 13.99 11.64 -3.53
CA ALA A 118 14.68 12.37 -2.47
C ALA A 118 16.10 12.79 -2.88
N PHE A 119 16.76 12.02 -3.74
CA PHE A 119 18.10 12.32 -4.24
C PHE A 119 18.11 13.34 -5.38
N LEU A 120 17.00 13.47 -6.12
CA LEU A 120 16.91 14.34 -7.30
C LEU A 120 17.24 15.83 -7.04
N PRO A 121 16.80 16.47 -5.94
CA PRO A 121 17.19 17.85 -5.64
C PRO A 121 18.69 18.01 -5.45
N PHE A 122 19.36 17.03 -4.84
CA PHE A 122 20.82 17.05 -4.62
C PHE A 122 21.60 16.87 -5.92
N LEU A 123 21.10 16.06 -6.86
CA LEU A 123 21.69 15.97 -8.20
C LEU A 123 21.60 17.28 -8.98
N ARG A 124 20.51 18.04 -8.79
CA ARG A 124 20.29 19.30 -9.52
C ARG A 124 20.99 20.50 -8.91
N HIS A 125 21.02 20.60 -7.57
CA HIS A 125 21.49 21.79 -6.85
C HIS A 125 22.75 21.54 -6.01
N GLY A 126 23.25 20.30 -5.99
CA GLY A 126 24.35 19.89 -5.13
C GLY A 126 23.93 19.63 -3.68
N TYR A 127 24.85 19.07 -2.90
CA TYR A 127 24.74 18.96 -1.46
C TYR A 127 25.53 20.08 -0.80
N SER A 128 24.88 20.86 0.08
CA SER A 128 25.54 21.90 0.87
C SER A 128 25.05 21.86 2.31
N LEU A 129 26.00 21.92 3.24
CA LEU A 129 25.74 22.16 4.65
C LEU A 129 25.37 23.63 4.86
N GLY A 130 24.51 23.90 5.84
CA GLY A 130 24.31 25.27 6.30
C GLY A 130 25.54 25.79 7.07
N GLY A 131 25.67 27.11 7.17
CA GLY A 131 26.75 27.76 7.92
C GLY A 131 26.53 27.82 9.44
N GLY A 132 25.56 27.08 9.99
CA GLY A 132 25.27 27.04 11.41
C GLY A 132 26.41 26.43 12.22
N VAL A 133 26.60 26.94 13.44
CA VAL A 133 27.61 26.42 14.37
C VAL A 133 27.19 25.02 14.83
N GLY A 134 28.08 24.04 14.68
CA GLY A 134 27.84 22.68 15.14
C GLY A 134 27.69 22.61 16.66
N THR A 135 26.77 21.76 17.14
CA THR A 135 26.61 21.48 18.56
C THR A 135 27.60 20.41 19.01
N ILE A 136 28.19 20.59 20.20
CA ILE A 136 29.02 19.56 20.83
C ILE A 136 28.12 18.35 21.15
N ILE A 137 28.58 17.15 20.82
CA ILE A 137 27.86 15.92 21.13
C ILE A 137 28.02 15.64 22.61
N ASP A 138 26.92 15.66 23.35
CA ASP A 138 26.89 15.21 24.73
C ASP A 138 27.16 13.68 24.79
N PRO A 139 28.16 13.22 25.56
CA PRO A 139 28.50 11.80 25.63
C PRO A 139 27.35 10.91 26.12
N GLY A 140 26.53 11.39 27.05
CA GLY A 140 25.37 10.65 27.57
C GLY A 140 24.31 10.47 26.49
N PHE A 141 24.01 11.54 25.75
CA PHE A 141 23.09 11.47 24.60
C PHE A 141 23.62 10.54 23.50
N ALA A 142 24.93 10.56 23.22
CA ALA A 142 25.54 9.65 22.25
C ALA A 142 25.40 8.18 22.66
N VAL A 143 25.61 7.86 23.94
CA VAL A 143 25.45 6.49 24.46
C VAL A 143 24.01 6.00 24.29
N ILE A 144 23.01 6.85 24.56
CA ILE A 144 21.59 6.50 24.36
C ILE A 144 21.33 6.11 22.90
N TRP A 145 21.84 6.89 21.94
CA TRP A 145 21.66 6.61 20.51
C TRP A 145 22.47 5.41 20.01
N ILE A 146 23.65 5.16 20.56
CA ILE A 146 24.43 3.94 20.25
C ILE A 146 23.66 2.70 20.72
N VAL A 147 23.13 2.72 21.95
CA VAL A 147 22.32 1.61 22.49
C VAL A 147 21.02 1.46 21.69
N GLY A 148 20.30 2.55 21.44
CA GLY A 148 19.06 2.55 20.63
C GLY A 148 19.29 2.05 19.20
N GLY A 149 20.38 2.48 18.56
CA GLY A 149 20.78 2.02 17.24
C GLY A 149 21.16 0.54 17.21
N ALA A 150 21.92 0.07 18.20
CA ALA A 150 22.24 -1.36 18.36
C ALA A 150 20.98 -2.21 18.56
N CYS A 151 20.04 -1.72 19.38
CA CYS A 151 18.72 -2.31 19.57
C CYS A 151 17.92 -2.38 18.26
N ALA A 152 17.84 -1.29 17.50
CA ALA A 152 17.13 -1.27 16.22
C ALA A 152 17.73 -2.23 15.17
N ILE A 153 19.06 -2.24 15.04
CA ILE A 153 19.79 -3.17 14.14
C ILE A 153 19.58 -4.61 14.59
N GLY A 154 19.70 -4.87 15.90
CA GLY A 154 19.46 -6.18 16.49
C GLY A 154 18.04 -6.67 16.28
N ALA A 155 17.04 -5.79 16.43
CA ALA A 155 15.64 -6.11 16.16
C ALA A 155 15.44 -6.53 14.69
N ALA A 156 15.99 -5.76 13.74
CA ALA A 156 15.92 -6.08 12.32
C ALA A 156 16.61 -7.41 11.98
N TRP A 157 17.76 -7.69 12.59
CA TRP A 157 18.49 -8.94 12.41
C TRP A 157 17.72 -10.15 12.95
N GLN A 158 17.12 -10.01 14.13
CA GLN A 158 16.45 -11.09 14.84
C GLN A 158 15.00 -11.32 14.38
N ALA A 159 14.35 -10.34 13.75
CA ALA A 159 12.93 -10.35 13.40
C ALA A 159 12.47 -11.62 12.66
N LYS A 160 13.35 -12.21 11.83
CA LYS A 160 13.00 -13.39 11.04
C LYS A 160 12.89 -14.67 11.89
N TYR A 161 13.78 -14.86 12.85
CA TYR A 161 13.96 -16.15 13.54
C TYR A 161 13.73 -16.09 15.04
N HIS A 162 13.99 -14.95 15.68
CA HIS A 162 13.88 -14.74 17.12
C HIS A 162 12.94 -13.56 17.39
N ARG A 163 11.66 -13.74 17.02
CA ARG A 163 10.63 -12.68 17.09
C ARG A 163 10.49 -12.07 18.49
N LEU A 164 10.51 -12.89 19.55
CA LEU A 164 10.47 -12.37 20.93
C LEU A 164 11.67 -11.47 21.24
N ALA A 165 12.89 -11.92 20.89
CA ALA A 165 14.09 -11.10 21.06
C ALA A 165 14.04 -9.82 20.22
N ALA A 166 13.50 -9.90 18.99
CA ALA A 166 13.29 -8.74 18.14
C ALA A 166 12.32 -7.72 18.76
N LEU A 167 11.24 -8.19 19.41
CA LEU A 167 10.31 -7.31 20.13
C LEU A 167 10.96 -6.65 21.35
N ILE A 168 11.77 -7.39 22.12
CA ILE A 168 12.51 -6.81 23.26
C ILE A 168 13.49 -5.75 22.77
N LEU A 169 14.22 -6.02 21.69
CA LEU A 169 15.16 -5.08 21.09
C LEU A 169 14.44 -3.87 20.48
N LEU A 170 13.25 -4.05 19.88
CA LEU A 170 12.41 -2.96 19.39
C LEU A 170 11.98 -2.04 20.55
N ALA A 171 11.51 -2.61 21.67
CA ALA A 171 11.18 -1.86 22.87
C ALA A 171 12.37 -1.09 23.43
N GLY A 172 13.58 -1.65 23.37
CA GLY A 172 14.83 -0.95 23.72
C GLY A 172 15.10 0.28 22.84
N ALA A 173 14.83 0.21 21.54
CA ALA A 173 14.93 1.35 20.63
C ALA A 173 13.83 2.41 20.90
N GLY A 174 12.61 1.97 21.23
CA GLY A 174 11.52 2.84 21.67
C GLY A 174 11.84 3.59 22.97
N LEU A 175 12.46 2.91 23.94
CA LEU A 175 12.95 3.50 25.19
C LEU A 175 14.04 4.55 24.95
N ALA A 176 15.00 4.28 24.05
CA ALA A 176 16.00 5.28 23.66
C ALA A 176 15.37 6.53 23.03
N SER A 177 14.31 6.35 22.24
CA SER A 177 13.53 7.46 21.66
C SER A 177 12.77 8.24 22.74
N CYS A 178 12.14 7.56 23.70
CA CYS A 178 11.48 8.17 24.85
C CYS A 178 12.45 9.02 25.68
N ILE A 179 13.62 8.47 26.05
CA ILE A 179 14.65 9.20 26.79
C ILE A 179 15.13 10.40 25.98
N SER A 180 15.26 10.27 24.65
CA SER A 180 15.62 11.40 23.78
C SER A 180 14.59 12.52 23.82
N PHE A 181 13.29 12.21 23.86
CA PHE A 181 12.25 13.25 24.03
C PHE A 181 12.34 13.95 25.38
N VAL A 182 12.58 13.21 26.47
CA VAL A 182 12.82 13.83 27.79
C VAL A 182 14.05 14.74 27.74
N TRP A 183 15.14 14.27 27.15
CA TRP A 183 16.39 15.03 27.01
C TRP A 183 16.20 16.33 26.21
N LEU A 184 15.34 16.28 25.19
CA LEU A 184 15.00 17.43 24.34
C LEU A 184 13.85 18.27 24.92
N SER A 185 13.50 18.10 26.20
CA SER A 185 12.46 18.85 26.89
C SER A 185 11.06 18.72 26.25
N ALA A 186 10.76 17.54 25.71
CA ALA A 186 9.46 17.17 25.12
C ALA A 186 8.75 16.10 25.98
N PRO A 187 8.30 16.42 27.21
CA PRO A 187 7.74 15.45 28.15
C PRO A 187 6.43 14.82 27.68
N ASP A 188 5.54 15.56 27.03
CA ASP A 188 4.30 15.01 26.45
C ASP A 188 4.60 13.92 25.43
N LEU A 189 5.53 14.19 24.49
CA LEU A 189 5.97 13.21 23.51
C LEU A 189 6.59 11.98 24.18
N ALA A 190 7.41 12.17 25.21
CA ALA A 190 8.01 11.06 25.96
C ALA A 190 6.96 10.15 26.61
N ILE A 191 5.97 10.72 27.30
CA ILE A 191 4.87 9.96 27.91
C ILE A 191 4.11 9.20 26.83
N THR A 192 3.73 9.87 25.73
CA THR A 192 3.02 9.20 24.64
C THR A 192 3.84 8.08 24.00
N GLN A 193 5.14 8.29 23.78
CA GLN A 193 6.02 7.29 23.21
C GLN A 193 6.12 6.06 24.11
N LEU A 194 6.28 6.25 25.42
CA LEU A 194 6.34 5.15 26.38
C LEU A 194 5.03 4.34 26.41
N LEU A 195 3.90 5.03 26.43
CA LEU A 195 2.58 4.41 26.45
C LEU A 195 2.29 3.64 25.16
N VAL A 196 2.55 4.26 24.00
CA VAL A 196 2.38 3.62 22.70
C VAL A 196 3.30 2.41 22.58
N GLU A 197 4.58 2.53 22.96
CA GLU A 197 5.54 1.42 22.94
C GLU A 197 5.06 0.24 23.81
N THR A 198 4.49 0.53 24.97
CA THR A 198 3.92 -0.49 25.87
C THR A 198 2.75 -1.20 25.20
N VAL A 199 1.78 -0.45 24.66
CA VAL A 199 0.61 -1.04 23.99
C VAL A 199 1.01 -1.81 22.74
N THR A 200 1.88 -1.28 21.89
CA THR A 200 2.34 -1.98 20.69
C THR A 200 3.11 -3.25 21.05
N THR A 201 3.94 -3.22 22.09
CA THR A 201 4.64 -4.41 22.57
C THR A 201 3.66 -5.48 23.04
N VAL A 202 2.66 -5.11 23.85
CA VAL A 202 1.61 -6.05 24.30
C VAL A 202 0.83 -6.62 23.11
N LEU A 203 0.38 -5.78 22.19
CA LEU A 203 -0.36 -6.23 20.99
C LEU A 203 0.47 -7.15 20.10
N LEU A 204 1.75 -6.84 19.88
CA LEU A 204 2.66 -7.68 19.11
C LEU A 204 2.95 -9.01 19.80
N LEU A 205 3.09 -9.03 21.13
CA LEU A 205 3.24 -10.27 21.91
C LEU A 205 1.97 -11.14 21.85
N LEU A 206 0.78 -10.54 21.95
CA LEU A 206 -0.49 -11.25 21.77
C LEU A 206 -0.62 -11.85 20.37
N GLY A 207 -0.19 -11.11 19.34
CA GLY A 207 -0.15 -11.57 17.96
C GLY A 207 0.89 -12.68 17.71
N LEU A 208 2.03 -12.63 18.40
CA LEU A 208 3.15 -13.55 18.20
C LEU A 208 2.76 -15.00 18.46
N ARG A 209 1.86 -15.25 19.44
CA ARG A 209 1.33 -16.58 19.74
C ARG A 209 0.69 -17.25 18.53
N TRP A 210 0.05 -16.48 17.66
CA TRP A 210 -0.72 -16.98 16.52
C TRP A 210 0.11 -17.16 15.25
N LEU A 211 1.37 -16.74 15.26
CA LEU A 211 2.24 -16.91 14.12
C LEU A 211 2.81 -18.34 14.08
N PRO A 212 2.89 -18.97 12.89
CA PRO A 212 3.44 -20.31 12.76
C PRO A 212 4.89 -20.36 13.25
N GLY A 213 5.25 -21.53 13.77
CA GLY A 213 6.56 -21.82 14.31
C GLY A 213 7.67 -21.68 13.28
N ARG A 214 8.92 -21.64 13.77
CA ARG A 214 10.09 -21.58 12.90
C ARG A 214 10.19 -22.85 12.05
N VAL A 215 10.20 -22.69 10.73
CA VAL A 215 10.69 -23.72 9.82
C VAL A 215 12.22 -23.73 9.91
N LYS A 216 12.79 -24.76 10.54
CA LYS A 216 14.25 -24.88 10.73
C LYS A 216 14.97 -25.22 9.42
N ASP A 217 14.32 -26.01 8.55
CA ASP A 217 14.95 -26.61 7.37
C ASP A 217 14.44 -26.02 6.05
N VAL A 218 14.50 -24.68 5.91
CA VAL A 218 14.07 -24.02 4.66
C VAL A 218 15.04 -24.29 3.50
N TRP A 219 16.29 -24.60 3.80
CA TRP A 219 17.33 -24.89 2.80
C TRP A 219 18.02 -26.22 3.15
N PRO A 220 18.09 -27.18 2.21
CA PRO A 220 18.86 -28.40 2.41
C PRO A 220 20.35 -28.07 2.68
N GLU A 221 20.97 -28.81 3.60
CA GLU A 221 22.43 -28.77 3.86
C GLU A 221 23.01 -27.44 4.36
N ASP A 222 22.21 -26.57 5.00
CA ASP A 222 22.63 -25.23 5.48
C ASP A 222 23.16 -24.28 4.39
N ARG A 223 23.04 -24.65 3.10
CA ARG A 223 23.54 -23.85 1.98
C ARG A 223 22.47 -22.88 1.50
N THR A 224 22.57 -21.63 1.93
CA THR A 224 21.75 -20.55 1.39
C THR A 224 22.13 -20.28 -0.08
N PRO A 225 21.17 -20.30 -1.03
CA PRO A 225 21.51 -20.06 -2.43
C PRO A 225 22.10 -18.67 -2.66
N TRP A 226 23.05 -18.56 -3.59
CA TRP A 226 23.67 -17.28 -3.99
C TRP A 226 22.64 -16.18 -4.29
N ARG A 227 21.52 -16.52 -4.95
CA ARG A 227 20.42 -15.58 -5.25
C ARG A 227 19.82 -14.92 -4.00
N VAL A 228 19.85 -15.61 -2.85
CA VAL A 228 19.37 -15.06 -1.57
C VAL A 228 20.36 -14.04 -1.04
N HIS A 229 21.66 -14.30 -1.15
CA HIS A 229 22.70 -13.34 -0.74
C HIS A 229 22.64 -12.07 -1.58
N VAL A 230 22.55 -12.19 -2.91
CA VAL A 230 22.39 -11.02 -3.80
C VAL A 230 21.15 -10.21 -3.45
N ARG A 231 20.00 -10.88 -3.23
CA ARG A 231 18.77 -10.20 -2.84
C ARG A 231 18.92 -9.46 -1.50
N ARG A 232 19.47 -10.11 -0.48
CA ARG A 232 19.67 -9.50 0.84
C ARG A 232 20.70 -8.37 0.79
N GLY A 233 21.75 -8.50 -0.02
CA GLY A 233 22.72 -7.42 -0.26
C GLY A 233 22.08 -6.21 -0.92
N MET A 234 21.19 -6.43 -1.89
CA MET A 234 20.41 -5.35 -2.49
C MET A 234 19.44 -4.69 -1.49
N ASP A 235 18.76 -5.48 -0.66
CA ASP A 235 17.88 -4.95 0.39
C ASP A 235 18.69 -4.14 1.43
N LEU A 236 19.88 -4.62 1.81
CA LEU A 236 20.78 -3.94 2.73
C LEU A 236 21.31 -2.63 2.14
N THR A 237 21.76 -2.63 0.89
CA THR A 237 22.24 -1.42 0.21
C THR A 237 21.15 -0.37 0.08
N LEU A 238 19.91 -0.76 -0.24
CA LEU A 238 18.76 0.14 -0.24
C LEU A 238 18.48 0.69 1.16
N ALA A 239 18.47 -0.15 2.20
CA ALA A 239 18.21 0.28 3.57
C ALA A 239 19.29 1.23 4.10
N THR A 240 20.57 0.90 3.90
CA THR A 240 21.71 1.74 4.28
C THR A 240 21.73 3.04 3.47
N GLY A 241 21.46 2.98 2.15
CA GLY A 241 21.38 4.15 1.29
C GLY A 241 20.26 5.11 1.70
N ALA A 242 19.07 4.57 1.98
CA ALA A 242 17.94 5.36 2.49
C ALA A 242 18.24 5.98 3.86
N GLY A 243 18.74 5.18 4.81
CA GLY A 243 19.05 5.64 6.16
C GLY A 243 20.15 6.69 6.19
N ALA A 244 21.27 6.45 5.50
CA ALA A 244 22.37 7.41 5.37
C ALA A 244 21.92 8.68 4.61
N GLY A 245 21.14 8.52 3.55
CA GLY A 245 20.58 9.66 2.80
C GLY A 245 19.68 10.54 3.67
N MET A 246 18.78 9.94 4.44
CA MET A 246 17.95 10.66 5.41
C MET A 246 18.78 11.33 6.50
N ALA A 247 19.80 10.65 7.03
CA ALA A 247 20.70 11.23 8.03
C ALA A 247 21.45 12.46 7.48
N LEU A 248 22.00 12.37 6.26
CA LEU A 248 22.70 13.48 5.60
C LEU A 248 21.76 14.64 5.27
N LEU A 249 20.53 14.36 4.83
CA LEU A 249 19.50 15.36 4.58
C LEU A 249 19.12 16.08 5.88
N SER A 250 18.79 15.33 6.93
CA SER A 250 18.45 15.89 8.25
C SER A 250 19.60 16.73 8.79
N TYR A 251 20.84 16.25 8.71
CA TYR A 251 22.02 16.99 9.13
C TYR A 251 22.22 18.30 8.34
N ALA A 252 22.04 18.26 7.01
CA ALA A 252 22.11 19.46 6.18
C ALA A 252 20.99 20.47 6.46
N MET A 253 19.81 20.01 6.89
CA MET A 253 18.72 20.89 7.31
C MET A 253 18.96 21.49 8.69
N MET A 254 19.46 20.69 9.64
CA MET A 254 19.74 21.15 11.02
C MET A 254 20.91 22.14 11.10
N THR A 255 21.81 22.15 10.12
CA THR A 255 22.92 23.13 10.03
C THR A 255 22.50 24.47 9.43
N ARG A 256 21.25 24.61 8.95
CA ARG A 256 20.75 25.87 8.38
C ARG A 256 20.20 26.78 9.47
N PRO A 257 20.29 28.11 9.30
CA PRO A 257 19.67 29.05 10.23
C PRO A 257 18.16 28.81 10.27
N LEU A 258 17.60 28.84 11.48
CA LEU A 258 16.17 28.70 11.70
C LEU A 258 15.46 29.92 11.07
N PRO A 259 14.54 29.74 10.11
CA PRO A 259 13.75 30.85 9.57
C PRO A 259 12.81 31.40 10.64
N ASP A 260 12.21 32.57 10.39
CA ASP A 260 11.13 33.06 11.23
C ASP A 260 9.97 32.04 11.23
N THR A 261 9.67 31.51 12.41
CA THR A 261 8.64 30.47 12.59
C THR A 261 7.47 31.00 13.41
N ILE A 262 6.31 30.35 13.25
CA ILE A 262 5.10 30.61 14.02
C ILE A 262 5.17 30.14 15.48
N SER A 263 6.28 29.53 15.92
CA SER A 263 6.41 28.98 17.27
C SER A 263 6.28 30.05 18.36
N ARG A 264 6.84 31.25 18.11
CA ARG A 264 6.75 32.40 19.03
C ARG A 264 5.30 32.82 19.24
N GLU A 265 4.50 32.75 18.18
CA GLU A 265 3.08 33.12 18.24
C GLU A 265 2.28 32.13 19.07
N PHE A 266 2.52 30.83 18.89
CA PHE A 266 1.87 29.81 19.72
C PHE A 266 2.24 29.96 21.20
N VAL A 267 3.50 30.24 21.53
CA VAL A 267 3.92 30.47 22.92
C VAL A 267 3.27 31.72 23.49
N ALA A 268 3.21 32.82 22.72
CA ALA A 268 2.63 34.08 23.18
C ALA A 268 1.11 34.00 23.39
N ARG A 269 0.40 33.21 22.58
CA ARG A 269 -1.07 33.09 22.61
C ARG A 269 -1.60 31.90 23.41
N ALA A 270 -0.77 30.90 23.73
CA ALA A 270 -1.22 29.67 24.40
C ALA A 270 -2.04 29.96 25.68
N TYR A 271 -1.54 30.84 26.55
CA TYR A 271 -2.26 31.19 27.77
C TYR A 271 -3.39 32.21 27.54
N PRO A 272 -3.19 33.35 26.85
CA PRO A 272 -4.25 34.35 26.69
C PRO A 272 -5.46 33.89 25.87
N GLU A 273 -5.25 33.06 24.84
CA GLU A 273 -6.33 32.60 23.94
C GLU A 273 -6.74 31.15 24.21
N GLY A 274 -5.78 30.28 24.57
CA GLY A 274 -6.04 28.86 24.83
C GLY A 274 -6.30 28.51 26.29
N GLY A 275 -5.92 29.38 27.24
CA GLY A 275 -6.20 29.21 28.67
C GLY A 275 -5.26 28.28 29.45
N GLY A 276 -4.26 27.69 28.79
CA GLY A 276 -3.40 26.66 29.39
C GLY A 276 -1.91 26.99 29.33
N THR A 277 -1.14 26.53 30.33
CA THR A 277 0.32 26.69 30.32
C THR A 277 1.06 25.59 29.54
N ASN A 278 0.40 24.46 29.26
CA ASN A 278 0.95 23.42 28.39
C ASN A 278 0.74 23.78 26.91
N VAL A 279 1.72 24.45 26.32
CA VAL A 279 1.69 24.90 24.92
C VAL A 279 1.42 23.75 23.95
N VAL A 280 1.95 22.54 24.21
CA VAL A 280 1.75 21.39 23.33
C VAL A 280 0.28 20.97 23.34
N ASN A 281 -0.30 20.79 24.52
CA ASN A 281 -1.70 20.39 24.64
C ASN A 281 -2.64 21.47 24.09
N VAL A 282 -2.39 22.75 24.36
CA VAL A 282 -3.17 23.87 23.79
C VAL A 282 -3.10 23.90 22.26
N ILE A 283 -1.92 23.65 21.66
CA ILE A 283 -1.82 23.52 20.21
C ILE A 283 -2.70 22.37 19.71
N LEU A 284 -2.67 21.21 20.36
CA LEU A 284 -3.44 20.05 19.92
C LEU A 284 -4.95 20.25 20.04
N VAL A 285 -5.42 20.76 21.18
CA VAL A 285 -6.87 20.77 21.48
C VAL A 285 -7.57 22.09 21.14
N ASP A 286 -6.85 23.21 21.05
CA ASP A 286 -7.43 24.53 20.78
C ASP A 286 -7.05 25.04 19.40
N PHE A 287 -5.75 25.25 19.13
CA PHE A 287 -5.30 25.88 17.87
C PHE A 287 -5.36 24.96 16.65
N ARG A 288 -5.05 23.67 16.82
CA ARG A 288 -5.02 22.64 15.76
C ARG A 288 -5.94 21.46 16.10
N SER A 289 -7.06 21.77 16.75
CA SER A 289 -8.09 20.81 17.16
C SER A 289 -8.62 19.91 16.04
N PHE A 290 -8.64 20.40 14.79
CA PHE A 290 -9.02 19.61 13.62
C PHE A 290 -8.08 18.44 13.34
N ASP A 291 -6.78 18.58 13.59
CA ASP A 291 -5.82 17.50 13.41
C ASP A 291 -6.06 16.40 14.45
N THR A 292 -6.29 16.79 15.71
CA THR A 292 -6.63 15.84 16.79
C THR A 292 -7.99 15.16 16.56
N LEU A 293 -8.99 15.87 16.04
CA LEU A 293 -10.26 15.26 15.62
C LEU A 293 -10.03 14.20 14.52
N GLY A 294 -9.15 14.50 13.56
CA GLY A 294 -8.73 13.57 12.52
C GLY A 294 -8.03 12.33 13.07
N GLU A 295 -7.09 12.51 13.99
CA GLU A 295 -6.39 11.41 14.67
C GLU A 295 -7.35 10.49 15.44
N ILE A 296 -8.25 11.06 16.26
CA ILE A 296 -9.25 10.28 17.00
C ILE A 296 -10.18 9.52 16.04
N SER A 297 -10.57 10.15 14.93
CA SER A 297 -11.38 9.50 13.89
C SER A 297 -10.65 8.30 13.27
N VAL A 298 -9.35 8.43 12.96
CA VAL A 298 -8.52 7.32 12.48
C VAL A 298 -8.44 6.20 13.52
N LEU A 299 -8.21 6.52 14.80
CA LEU A 299 -8.18 5.53 15.88
C LEU A 299 -9.52 4.79 16.02
N ALA A 300 -10.65 5.49 15.91
CA ALA A 300 -11.98 4.88 15.95
C ALA A 300 -12.20 3.94 14.74
N ILE A 301 -11.81 4.36 13.53
CA ILE A 301 -11.89 3.53 12.32
C ILE A 301 -11.02 2.27 12.48
N VAL A 302 -9.78 2.42 12.99
CA VAL A 302 -8.88 1.29 13.24
C VAL A 302 -9.48 0.35 14.28
N ALA A 303 -10.03 0.85 15.39
CA ALA A 303 -10.66 0.04 16.43
C ALA A 303 -11.82 -0.79 15.89
N VAL A 304 -12.74 -0.17 15.13
CA VAL A 304 -13.87 -0.86 14.49
C VAL A 304 -13.40 -1.88 13.46
N THR A 305 -12.37 -1.55 12.67
CA THR A 305 -11.80 -2.45 11.66
C THR A 305 -11.14 -3.66 12.31
N VAL A 306 -10.32 -3.45 13.35
CA VAL A 306 -9.68 -4.52 14.12
C VAL A 306 -10.75 -5.43 14.74
N PHE A 307 -11.80 -4.85 15.35
CA PHE A 307 -12.93 -5.63 15.87
C PHE A 307 -13.60 -6.48 14.79
N ALA A 308 -13.88 -5.90 13.62
CA ALA A 308 -14.51 -6.61 12.50
C ALA A 308 -13.63 -7.76 11.95
N LEU A 309 -12.31 -7.55 11.87
CA LEU A 309 -11.33 -8.55 11.44
C LEU A 309 -11.19 -9.68 12.47
N LEU A 310 -11.06 -9.34 13.76
CA LEU A 310 -10.91 -10.31 14.85
C LEU A 310 -12.17 -11.16 15.04
N ARG A 311 -13.36 -10.61 14.82
CA ARG A 311 -14.62 -11.36 14.88
C ARG A 311 -14.67 -12.53 13.90
N ARG A 312 -13.93 -12.45 12.78
CA ARG A 312 -13.83 -13.52 11.77
C ARG A 312 -12.46 -14.17 11.73
N PHE A 313 -11.61 -13.90 12.71
CA PHE A 313 -10.27 -14.45 12.75
C PHE A 313 -10.31 -15.96 12.95
N ARG A 314 -9.61 -16.69 12.06
CA ARG A 314 -9.39 -18.12 12.17
C ARG A 314 -7.89 -18.35 12.25
N PRO A 315 -7.35 -18.78 13.40
CA PRO A 315 -5.92 -19.04 13.53
C PRO A 315 -5.48 -20.17 12.58
N ALA A 316 -4.21 -20.15 12.18
CA ALA A 316 -3.65 -21.23 11.38
C ALA A 316 -3.73 -22.55 12.15
N ALA A 317 -4.04 -23.67 11.47
CA ALA A 317 -4.24 -24.97 12.11
C ALA A 317 -3.07 -25.37 13.02
N GLU A 318 -1.85 -25.06 12.62
CA GLU A 318 -0.61 -25.31 13.38
C GLU A 318 -0.51 -24.53 14.70
N SER A 319 -1.21 -23.39 14.81
CA SER A 319 -1.23 -22.51 16.00
C SER A 319 -2.41 -22.79 16.95
N VAL A 320 -3.32 -23.70 16.59
CA VAL A 320 -4.48 -24.06 17.42
C VAL A 320 -4.06 -24.93 18.60
N ALA A 321 -3.04 -25.77 18.43
CA ALA A 321 -2.55 -26.65 19.48
C ALA A 321 -1.97 -25.84 20.66
N PRO A 322 -2.18 -26.29 21.91
CA PRO A 322 -1.59 -25.64 23.06
C PRO A 322 -0.04 -25.64 22.97
N PRO A 323 0.63 -24.57 23.40
CA PRO A 323 2.09 -24.51 23.43
C PRO A 323 2.69 -25.71 24.16
N GLU A 324 3.93 -26.07 23.82
CA GLU A 324 4.65 -27.18 24.47
C GLU A 324 4.69 -27.03 25.99
N GLN A 325 4.94 -25.83 26.50
CA GLN A 325 4.89 -25.52 27.92
C GLN A 325 3.53 -25.88 28.55
N GLN A 326 2.42 -25.51 27.91
CA GLN A 326 1.08 -25.82 28.42
C GLN A 326 0.77 -27.31 28.33
N ARG A 327 1.27 -28.01 27.30
CA ARG A 327 1.13 -29.48 27.19
C ARG A 327 1.85 -30.21 28.32
N LEU A 328 3.07 -29.77 28.65
CA LEU A 328 3.85 -30.33 29.77
C LEU A 328 3.18 -30.04 31.12
N GLN A 329 2.66 -28.83 31.33
CA GLN A 329 1.92 -28.47 32.53
C GLN A 329 0.63 -29.30 32.69
N ASN A 330 -0.14 -29.45 31.60
CA ASN A 330 -1.35 -30.27 31.62
C ASN A 330 -1.05 -31.75 31.89
N ALA A 331 0.04 -32.28 31.34
CA ALA A 331 0.49 -33.64 31.61
C ALA A 331 0.92 -33.81 33.08
N PHE A 332 1.63 -32.83 33.64
CA PHE A 332 2.01 -32.82 35.06
C PHE A 332 0.78 -32.82 35.98
N ASP A 333 -0.23 -31.99 35.69
CA ASP A 333 -1.48 -31.96 36.45
C ASP A 333 -2.26 -33.29 36.32
N GLY A 334 -2.27 -33.89 35.13
CA GLY A 334 -3.04 -35.13 34.87
C GLY A 334 -2.45 -36.41 35.46
N ILE A 335 -1.20 -36.40 35.92
CA ILE A 335 -0.55 -37.55 36.59
C ILE A 335 -0.85 -37.57 38.10
N ARG A 336 -1.31 -36.44 38.65
CA ARG A 336 -1.50 -36.25 40.09
C ARG A 336 -2.98 -36.35 40.47
N ASP A 337 -3.30 -37.22 41.42
CA ASP A 337 -4.68 -37.44 41.88
C ASP A 337 -5.27 -36.23 42.63
N ASP A 338 -4.42 -35.35 43.18
CA ASP A 338 -4.80 -34.14 43.93
C ASP A 338 -5.01 -32.91 43.05
N ARG A 339 -4.82 -33.03 41.73
CA ARG A 339 -4.84 -31.88 40.79
C ARG A 339 -5.79 -32.13 39.63
N THR A 340 -6.29 -31.03 39.08
CA THR A 340 -7.06 -31.01 37.85
C THR A 340 -6.27 -30.32 36.73
N VAL A 341 -6.48 -30.76 35.49
CA VAL A 341 -5.79 -30.19 34.32
C VAL A 341 -6.04 -28.68 34.26
N GLY A 342 -4.96 -27.91 34.37
CA GLY A 342 -4.99 -26.44 34.34
C GLY A 342 -4.74 -25.78 35.70
N ASP A 343 -4.62 -26.54 36.79
CA ASP A 343 -4.30 -25.98 38.11
C ASP A 343 -2.90 -25.38 38.13
N THR A 344 -1.90 -25.97 37.47
CA THR A 344 -0.56 -25.37 37.38
C THR A 344 -0.59 -23.98 36.72
N LEU A 345 -1.44 -23.79 35.71
CA LEU A 345 -1.60 -22.48 35.06
C LEU A 345 -2.31 -21.48 36.00
N ARG A 346 -3.34 -21.92 36.74
CA ARG A 346 -4.06 -21.09 37.70
C ARG A 346 -3.14 -20.61 38.81
N ASP A 347 -2.34 -21.52 39.36
CA ASP A 347 -1.35 -21.23 40.41
C ASP A 347 -0.32 -20.22 39.91
N TYR A 348 0.24 -20.45 38.71
CA TYR A 348 1.20 -19.53 38.09
C TYR A 348 0.61 -18.13 37.84
N MET A 349 -0.65 -18.04 37.42
CA MET A 349 -1.33 -16.77 37.15
C MET A 349 -1.85 -16.06 38.41
N MET A 350 -1.77 -16.68 39.60
CA MET A 350 -2.24 -16.08 40.85
C MET A 350 -1.47 -14.79 41.17
N VAL A 351 -0.13 -14.82 41.11
CA VAL A 351 0.71 -13.67 41.44
C VAL A 351 0.46 -12.48 40.48
N PRO A 352 0.52 -12.65 39.14
CA PRO A 352 0.18 -11.57 38.21
C PRO A 352 -1.26 -11.06 38.38
N ARG A 353 -2.23 -11.95 38.66
CA ARG A 353 -3.63 -11.55 38.85
C ARG A 353 -3.78 -10.62 40.06
N VAL A 354 -3.18 -10.98 41.21
CA VAL A 354 -3.24 -10.15 42.42
C VAL A 354 -2.56 -8.81 42.17
N ILE A 355 -1.38 -8.80 41.54
CA ILE A 355 -0.68 -7.57 41.18
C ILE A 355 -1.55 -6.67 40.30
N MET A 356 -2.16 -7.22 39.25
CA MET A 356 -3.04 -6.45 38.35
C MET A 356 -4.29 -5.92 39.07
N GLN A 357 -4.89 -6.72 39.96
CA GLN A 357 -6.05 -6.28 40.73
C GLN A 357 -5.74 -5.08 41.64
N TRP A 358 -4.51 -5.03 42.19
CA TRP A 358 -4.04 -3.92 43.02
C TRP A 358 -3.60 -2.71 42.19
N LEU A 359 -3.00 -2.95 41.01
CA LEU A 359 -2.57 -1.88 40.11
C LEU A 359 -3.73 -1.21 39.38
N PHE A 360 -4.82 -1.93 39.08
CA PHE A 360 -5.97 -1.41 38.34
C PHE A 360 -6.54 -0.07 38.87
N PRO A 361 -6.86 0.08 40.18
CA PRO A 361 -7.32 1.37 40.69
C PRO A 361 -6.24 2.46 40.61
N VAL A 362 -4.96 2.10 40.74
CA VAL A 362 -3.85 3.05 40.64
C VAL A 362 -3.68 3.55 39.20
N THR A 363 -3.74 2.66 38.21
CA THR A 363 -3.66 3.02 36.79
C THR A 363 -4.88 3.83 36.35
N LEU A 364 -6.07 3.52 36.87
CA LEU A 364 -7.28 4.32 36.64
C LEU A 364 -7.13 5.75 37.18
N VAL A 365 -6.65 5.90 38.42
CA VAL A 365 -6.38 7.22 39.01
C VAL A 365 -5.30 7.96 38.23
N LEU A 366 -4.24 7.27 37.80
CA LEU A 366 -3.20 7.86 36.95
C LEU A 366 -3.76 8.35 35.60
N ALA A 367 -4.62 7.58 34.94
CA ALA A 367 -5.27 7.98 33.70
C ALA A 367 -6.13 9.24 33.90
N LEU A 368 -6.95 9.29 34.95
CA LEU A 368 -7.74 10.47 35.30
C LEU A 368 -6.85 11.68 35.62
N PHE A 369 -5.75 11.46 36.34
CA PHE A 369 -4.78 12.51 36.66
C PHE A 369 -4.13 13.10 35.41
N LEU A 370 -3.67 12.25 34.48
CA LEU A 370 -3.11 12.69 33.20
C LEU A 370 -4.15 13.44 32.34
N PHE A 371 -5.42 13.03 32.41
CA PHE A 371 -6.52 13.69 31.70
C PHE A 371 -6.76 15.12 32.23
N ILE A 372 -6.94 15.25 33.55
CA ILE A 372 -7.34 16.52 34.17
C ILE A 372 -6.21 17.55 34.13
N ARG A 373 -4.95 17.13 34.32
CA ARG A 373 -3.81 18.07 34.39
C ARG A 373 -3.30 18.55 33.03
N GLY A 374 -3.75 17.93 31.93
CA GLY A 374 -3.13 18.06 30.60
C GLY A 374 -3.08 19.47 30.05
N HIS A 375 -3.97 20.36 30.51
CA HIS A 375 -4.04 21.75 30.06
C HIS A 375 -2.86 22.60 30.55
N ASP A 376 -2.29 22.26 31.72
CA ASP A 376 -1.23 23.04 32.36
C ASP A 376 0.10 22.28 32.50
N MET A 377 0.04 20.95 32.45
CA MET A 377 1.18 20.06 32.68
C MET A 377 1.23 18.91 31.66
N PRO A 378 2.37 18.21 31.53
CA PRO A 378 2.49 17.10 30.59
C PRO A 378 1.44 16.02 30.82
N GLY A 379 0.77 15.60 29.74
CA GLY A 379 -0.36 14.67 29.80
C GLY A 379 -1.39 14.92 28.69
N GLY A 380 -2.67 14.88 29.04
CA GLY A 380 -3.77 15.13 28.11
C GLY A 380 -4.59 13.87 27.76
N GLY A 381 -5.58 14.08 26.89
CA GLY A 381 -6.61 13.08 26.58
C GLY A 381 -6.07 11.78 25.99
N PHE A 382 -5.12 11.89 25.05
CA PHE A 382 -4.52 10.72 24.41
C PHE A 382 -3.74 9.85 25.42
N ALA A 383 -2.81 10.44 26.17
CA ALA A 383 -2.03 9.73 27.17
C ALA A 383 -2.91 9.07 28.24
N ALA A 384 -3.96 9.76 28.69
CA ALA A 384 -4.93 9.20 29.61
C ALA A 384 -5.68 7.99 29.02
N GLY A 385 -6.18 8.09 27.79
CA GLY A 385 -6.90 7.02 27.11
C GLY A 385 -6.05 5.77 26.89
N VAL A 386 -4.78 5.94 26.48
CA VAL A 386 -3.84 4.83 26.32
C VAL A 386 -3.49 4.21 27.67
N THR A 387 -3.27 5.03 28.71
CA THR A 387 -3.01 4.54 30.08
C THR A 387 -4.17 3.68 30.59
N LEU A 388 -5.41 4.13 30.39
CA LEU A 388 -6.61 3.37 30.76
C LEU A 388 -6.73 2.07 29.95
N SER A 389 -6.30 2.07 28.69
CA SER A 389 -6.33 0.87 27.84
C SER A 389 -5.28 -0.18 28.22
N ILE A 390 -4.21 0.23 28.93
CA ILE A 390 -3.18 -0.68 29.46
C ILE A 390 -3.66 -1.38 30.73
N ALA A 391 -4.50 -0.72 31.53
CA ALA A 391 -5.07 -1.23 32.77
C ALA A 391 -6.03 -2.41 32.52
#